data_AF-A0AAD4T444-F1
#
_entry.id   AF-A0AAD4T444-F1
#
_cell.length_a   1.000
_cell.length_b   1.000
_cell.length_c   1.000
_cell.angle_alpha   90.00
_cell.angle_beta   90.00
_cell.angle_gamma   90.00
#
_symmetry.space_group_name_H-M   'P 1'
#
loop_
_entity.id
_entity.type
_entity.pdbx_description
1 polymer ?
#
loop_
_entity_poly.entity_id
_entity_poly.type
_entity_poly.pdbx_seq_one_letter_code
_entity_poly.pdbx_strand_id
1 'polypeptide(L)'
;NIIKRYHNVAAAEEFMRAAKAYTEDGYRSVILEVKKDKTVFSYVREIHPRHWDRVKDLKVRYTLTTTNIVESWNNVLLSARKLPITHLVDFIRSQLMGWFSNRRELAAQHNYHL
;
A
#
# COMPACT_ATOMS: atom_id res chain seq x y z
N ASN A 1 -15.99 -10.04 -8.54
CA ASN A 1 -15.93 -8.58 -8.80
C ASN A 1 -17.32 -8.01 -8.47
N ILE A 2 -17.42 -7.22 -7.40
CA ILE A 2 -18.71 -6.78 -6.80
C ILE A 2 -19.53 -5.94 -7.79
N ILE A 3 -18.87 -5.07 -8.57
CA ILE A 3 -19.51 -4.22 -9.59
C ILE A 3 -20.22 -5.07 -10.65
N LYS A 4 -19.58 -6.15 -11.12
CA LYS A 4 -20.15 -7.05 -12.13
C LYS A 4 -21.31 -7.90 -11.61
N ARG A 5 -21.40 -8.11 -10.28
CA ARG A 5 -22.34 -9.05 -9.67
C ARG A 5 -23.59 -8.37 -9.10
N TYR A 6 -23.44 -7.14 -8.60
CA TYR A 6 -24.54 -6.41 -7.94
C TYR A 6 -24.91 -5.12 -8.68
N HIS A 7 -24.18 -4.73 -9.73
CA HIS A 7 -24.38 -3.49 -10.49
C HIS A 7 -24.45 -2.21 -9.62
N ASN A 8 -23.99 -2.29 -8.36
CA ASN A 8 -23.96 -1.17 -7.43
C ASN A 8 -22.53 -0.64 -7.32
N VAL A 9 -22.24 0.40 -8.10
CA VAL A 9 -20.91 1.05 -8.13
C VAL A 9 -20.63 1.75 -6.80
N ALA A 10 -21.61 2.45 -6.22
CA ALA A 10 -21.44 3.17 -4.97
C ALA A 10 -21.08 2.24 -3.79
N ALA A 11 -21.83 1.15 -3.61
CA ALA A 11 -21.52 0.16 -2.57
C ALA A 11 -20.18 -0.56 -2.83
N ALA A 12 -19.80 -0.75 -4.10
CA ALA A 12 -18.49 -1.30 -4.43
C ALA A 12 -17.33 -0.33 -4.11
N GLU A 13 -17.52 0.97 -4.33
CA GLU A 13 -16.55 2.00 -3.97
C GLU A 13 -16.40 2.11 -2.44
N GLU A 14 -17.50 2.09 -1.70
CA GLU A 14 -17.50 2.08 -0.23
C GLU A 14 -16.83 0.81 0.30
N PHE A 15 -17.13 -0.35 -0.26
CA PHE A 15 -16.46 -1.59 0.08
C PHE A 15 -14.95 -1.51 -0.18
N MET A 16 -14.54 -0.98 -1.32
CA MET A 16 -13.12 -0.79 -1.66
C MET A 16 -12.43 0.20 -0.72
N ARG A 17 -13.14 1.25 -0.26
CA ARG A 17 -12.63 2.18 0.76
C ARG A 17 -12.44 1.49 2.11
N ALA A 18 -13.41 0.67 2.54
CA ALA A 18 -13.28 -0.11 3.77
C ALA A 18 -12.12 -1.12 3.67
N ALA A 19 -12.05 -1.87 2.57
CA ALA A 19 -10.98 -2.84 2.31
C ALA A 19 -9.58 -2.22 2.34
N LYS A 20 -9.44 -0.98 1.86
CA LYS A 20 -8.17 -0.25 1.79
C LYS A 20 -7.86 0.60 3.03
N ALA A 21 -8.75 0.66 4.02
CA ALA A 21 -8.54 1.45 5.22
C ALA A 21 -7.24 1.03 5.92
N TYR A 22 -6.51 2.02 6.45
CA TYR A 22 -5.23 1.81 7.15
C TYR A 22 -5.38 1.74 8.67
N THR A 23 -6.53 2.15 9.19
CA THR A 23 -6.85 2.18 10.63
C THR A 23 -8.19 1.51 10.90
N GLU A 24 -8.34 0.91 12.08
CA GLU A 24 -9.58 0.28 12.52
C GLU A 24 -10.76 1.28 12.54
N ASP A 25 -10.51 2.53 12.93
CA ASP A 25 -11.54 3.58 12.92
C ASP A 25 -11.96 3.98 11.50
N GLY A 26 -11.01 4.07 10.58
CA GLY A 26 -11.28 4.30 9.15
C GLY A 26 -12.06 3.13 8.53
N TYR A 27 -11.78 1.91 8.95
CA TYR A 27 -12.55 0.74 8.54
C TYR A 27 -13.98 0.79 9.08
N ARG A 28 -14.12 1.05 10.40
CA ARG A 28 -15.42 1.07 11.09
C ARG A 28 -16.36 2.14 10.54
N SER A 29 -15.85 3.33 10.25
CA SER A 29 -16.65 4.41 9.66
C SER A 29 -17.23 4.05 8.30
N VAL A 30 -16.46 3.34 7.45
CA VAL A 30 -16.88 3.00 6.08
C VAL A 30 -17.71 1.72 6.01
N ILE A 31 -17.42 0.70 6.84
CA ILE A 31 -18.17 -0.57 6.80
C ILE A 31 -19.64 -0.41 7.25
N LEU A 32 -19.94 0.64 8.02
CA LEU A 32 -21.32 0.98 8.40
C LEU A 32 -22.15 1.45 7.20
N GLU A 33 -21.53 2.13 6.23
CA GLU A 33 -22.18 2.53 4.98
C GLU A 33 -22.45 1.31 4.10
N VAL A 34 -21.46 0.42 3.96
CA VAL A 34 -21.61 -0.85 3.23
C VAL A 34 -22.71 -1.73 3.83
N LYS A 35 -22.92 -1.71 5.15
CA LYS A 35 -23.99 -2.44 5.84
C LYS A 35 -25.40 -2.00 5.44
N LYS A 36 -25.57 -0.78 4.92
CA LYS A 36 -26.88 -0.28 4.47
C LYS A 36 -27.34 -1.03 3.22
N ASP A 37 -26.41 -1.46 2.37
CA ASP A 37 -26.69 -2.37 1.27
C ASP A 37 -26.58 -3.83 1.72
N LYS A 38 -27.74 -4.42 2.05
CA LYS A 38 -27.84 -5.81 2.51
C LYS A 38 -27.31 -6.84 1.50
N THR A 39 -27.39 -6.55 0.20
CA THR A 39 -26.96 -7.49 -0.85
C THR A 39 -25.45 -7.54 -1.01
N VAL A 40 -24.79 -6.39 -0.91
CA VAL A 40 -23.33 -6.30 -0.91
C VAL A 40 -22.77 -6.78 0.42
N PHE A 41 -23.40 -6.41 1.55
CA PHE A 41 -22.93 -6.83 2.87
C PHE A 41 -22.99 -8.35 3.08
N SER A 42 -24.01 -9.06 2.56
CA SER A 42 -24.09 -10.52 2.66
C SER A 42 -22.92 -11.21 1.95
N TYR A 43 -22.60 -10.79 0.73
CA TYR A 43 -21.44 -11.27 -0.03
C TYR A 43 -20.12 -11.00 0.68
N VAL A 44 -19.96 -9.79 1.22
CA VAL A 44 -18.76 -9.41 1.97
C VAL A 44 -18.62 -10.23 3.24
N ARG A 45 -19.73 -10.63 3.88
CA ARG A 45 -19.73 -11.47 5.08
C ARG A 45 -19.36 -12.93 4.81
N GLU A 46 -19.67 -13.43 3.61
CA GLU A 46 -19.25 -14.78 3.18
C GLU A 46 -17.71 -14.88 3.05
N ILE A 47 -17.05 -13.77 2.70
CA ILE A 47 -15.60 -13.71 2.61
C ILE A 47 -15.04 -13.25 3.96
N HIS A 48 -14.29 -14.12 4.64
CA HIS A 48 -13.70 -13.77 5.93
C HIS A 48 -12.88 -12.46 5.81
N PRO A 49 -13.09 -11.46 6.68
CA PRO A 49 -12.45 -10.14 6.58
C PRO A 49 -10.95 -10.18 6.35
N ARG A 50 -10.24 -11.14 6.97
CA ARG A 50 -8.80 -11.37 6.74
C ARG A 50 -8.36 -11.48 5.27
N HIS A 51 -9.24 -11.80 4.33
CA HIS A 51 -8.90 -11.92 2.90
C HIS A 51 -9.03 -10.63 2.10
N TRP A 52 -9.69 -9.60 2.63
CA TRP A 52 -9.98 -8.37 1.89
C TRP A 52 -9.84 -7.10 2.72
N ASP A 53 -9.96 -7.20 4.03
CA ASP A 53 -9.81 -6.12 5.00
C ASP A 53 -8.33 -6.01 5.40
N ARG A 54 -7.71 -4.94 4.93
CA ARG A 54 -6.29 -4.66 5.15
C ARG A 54 -5.93 -4.49 6.62
N VAL A 55 -6.82 -3.93 7.44
CA VAL A 55 -6.57 -3.74 8.88
C VAL A 55 -6.52 -5.09 9.58
N LYS A 56 -7.28 -6.07 9.08
CA LYS A 56 -7.36 -7.42 9.62
C LYS A 56 -6.40 -8.42 8.98
N ASP A 57 -5.78 -8.08 7.86
CA ASP A 57 -4.70 -8.87 7.28
C ASP A 57 -3.33 -8.46 7.83
N LEU A 58 -2.91 -9.17 8.87
CA LEU A 58 -1.58 -9.03 9.49
C LEU A 58 -0.41 -9.23 8.49
N LYS A 59 -0.63 -9.93 7.37
CA LYS A 59 0.42 -10.18 6.36
C LYS A 59 0.65 -8.97 5.46
N VAL A 60 -0.40 -8.24 5.09
CA VAL A 60 -0.31 -7.09 4.16
C VAL A 60 0.54 -5.96 4.74
N ARG A 61 0.58 -5.81 6.07
CA ARG A 61 1.41 -4.80 6.75
C ARG A 61 2.90 -4.97 6.43
N TYR A 62 3.36 -6.20 6.23
CA TYR A 62 4.74 -6.51 5.85
C TYR A 62 4.90 -6.61 4.33
N THR A 63 3.97 -7.28 3.64
CA THR A 63 4.09 -7.50 2.20
C THR A 63 4.12 -6.20 1.39
N LEU A 64 3.29 -5.19 1.71
CA LEU A 64 3.29 -3.96 0.91
C LEU A 64 4.63 -3.20 1.04
N THR A 65 5.11 -3.03 2.26
CA THR A 65 6.34 -2.28 2.51
C THR A 65 7.55 -3.00 1.93
N THR A 66 7.64 -4.31 2.14
CA THR A 66 8.78 -5.10 1.68
C THR A 66 8.76 -5.29 0.16
N THR A 67 7.61 -5.59 -0.45
CA THR A 67 7.50 -5.74 -1.91
C THR A 67 7.72 -4.42 -2.63
N ASN A 68 7.12 -3.31 -2.19
CA ASN A 68 7.33 -2.01 -2.85
C ASN A 68 8.79 -1.56 -2.78
N ILE A 69 9.46 -1.81 -1.64
CA ILE A 69 10.90 -1.55 -1.51
C ILE A 69 11.66 -2.40 -2.52
N VAL A 70 11.44 -3.72 -2.53
CA VAL A 70 12.14 -4.64 -3.44
C VAL A 70 11.89 -4.30 -4.92
N GLU A 71 10.67 -3.99 -5.32
CA GLU A 71 10.33 -3.60 -6.69
C GLU A 71 11.00 -2.28 -7.09
N SER A 72 10.98 -1.27 -6.22
CA SER A 72 11.66 0.00 -6.45
C SER A 72 13.17 -0.20 -6.59
N TRP A 73 13.76 -1.03 -5.74
CA TRP A 73 15.18 -1.40 -5.82
C TRP A 73 15.51 -2.16 -7.09
N ASN A 74 14.69 -3.13 -7.48
CA ASN A 74 14.90 -3.90 -8.71
C ASN A 74 14.89 -3.00 -9.95
N ASN A 75 14.00 -2.00 -9.99
CA ASN A 75 13.98 -1.02 -11.08
C ASN A 75 15.25 -0.17 -11.14
N VAL A 76 15.77 0.26 -9.98
CA VAL A 76 17.03 1.03 -9.91
C VAL A 76 18.24 0.17 -10.26
N LEU A 77 18.25 -1.10 -9.87
CA LEU A 77 19.32 -2.04 -10.17
C LEU A 77 19.28 -2.58 -11.60
N LEU A 78 18.16 -2.43 -12.30
CA LEU A 78 17.99 -2.92 -13.67
C LEU A 78 19.07 -2.35 -14.60
N SER A 79 19.40 -1.07 -14.45
CA SER A 79 20.45 -0.37 -15.23
C SER A 79 21.88 -0.79 -14.82
N ALA A 80 22.06 -1.28 -13.60
CA ALA A 80 23.35 -1.67 -13.03
C ALA A 80 23.62 -3.19 -13.07
N ARG A 81 22.66 -4.02 -13.49
CA ARG A 81 22.71 -5.49 -13.40
C ARG A 81 23.88 -6.15 -14.15
N LYS A 82 24.47 -5.46 -15.13
CA LYS A 82 25.61 -5.96 -15.93
C LYS A 82 26.97 -5.48 -15.43
N LEU A 83 27.01 -4.67 -14.38
CA LEU A 83 28.27 -4.17 -13.82
C LEU A 83 29.04 -5.28 -13.10
N PRO A 84 30.39 -5.24 -13.11
CA PRO A 84 31.20 -6.06 -12.21
C PRO A 84 30.79 -5.84 -10.75
N ILE A 85 30.98 -6.85 -9.89
CA ILE A 85 30.55 -6.81 -8.47
C ILE A 85 31.02 -5.54 -7.75
N THR A 86 32.28 -5.12 -7.98
CA THR A 86 32.84 -3.90 -7.38
C THR A 86 32.06 -2.65 -7.76
N HIS A 87 31.73 -2.51 -9.05
CA HIS A 87 31.00 -1.37 -9.59
C HIS A 87 29.52 -1.40 -9.18
N LEU A 88 28.93 -2.58 -9.05
CA LEU A 88 27.56 -2.74 -8.55
C LEU A 88 27.44 -2.29 -7.08
N VAL A 89 28.41 -2.64 -6.24
CA VAL A 89 28.45 -2.22 -4.84
C VAL A 89 28.62 -0.71 -4.72
N ASP A 90 29.51 -0.12 -5.51
CA ASP A 90 29.71 1.33 -5.52
C ASP A 90 28.47 2.08 -6.04
N PHE A 91 27.80 1.53 -7.05
CA PHE A 91 26.51 2.05 -7.54
C PHE A 91 25.45 2.03 -6.43
N ILE A 92 25.24 0.89 -5.77
CA ILE A 92 24.26 0.76 -4.67
C ILE A 92 24.57 1.77 -3.55
N ARG A 93 25.84 1.87 -3.15
CA ARG A 93 26.28 2.84 -2.12
C ARG A 93 25.92 4.27 -2.53
N SER A 94 26.23 4.64 -3.77
CA SER A 94 25.98 5.99 -4.28
C SER A 94 24.49 6.35 -4.27
N GLN A 95 23.63 5.42 -4.71
CA GLN A 95 22.17 5.60 -4.69
C GLN A 95 21.64 5.77 -3.26
N LEU A 96 22.07 4.91 -2.32
CA LEU A 96 21.68 5.00 -0.91
C LEU A 96 22.10 6.35 -0.29
N MET A 97 23.36 6.74 -0.50
CA MET A 97 23.88 7.98 0.06
C MET A 97 23.15 9.21 -0.49
N GLY A 98 22.90 9.26 -1.80
CA GLY A 98 22.15 10.34 -2.44
C GLY A 98 20.72 10.45 -1.88
N TRP A 99 20.01 9.33 -1.76
CA TRP A 99 18.66 9.32 -1.20
C TRP A 99 18.62 9.74 0.27
N PHE A 100 19.56 9.27 1.09
CA PHE A 100 19.60 9.68 2.49
C PHE A 100 19.98 11.16 2.65
N SER A 101 20.87 11.70 1.80
CA SER A 101 21.18 13.12 1.81
C SER A 101 19.95 13.96 1.48
N ASN A 102 19.29 13.64 0.36
CA ASN A 102 18.09 14.36 -0.07
C ASN A 102 16.97 14.31 0.98
N ARG A 103 16.76 13.14 1.62
CA ARG A 103 15.77 13.02 2.70
C ARG A 103 16.12 13.87 3.92
N ARG A 104 17.40 13.99 4.29
CA ARG A 104 17.83 14.87 5.38
C ARG A 104 17.62 16.34 5.05
N GLU A 105 17.91 16.75 3.81
CA GLU A 105 17.68 18.11 3.34
C GLU A 105 16.20 18.47 3.33
N LEU A 106 15.34 17.60 2.78
CA LEU A 106 13.90 17.79 2.79
C LEU A 106 13.32 17.86 4.21
N ALA A 107 13.79 17.00 5.12
CA ALA A 107 13.38 17.04 6.52
C ALA A 107 13.82 18.34 7.22
N ALA A 108 15.04 18.81 6.93
CA ALA A 108 15.53 20.08 7.45
C ALA A 108 14.69 21.25 6.92
N GLN A 109 14.43 21.32 5.61
CA GLN A 109 13.58 22.33 4.97
C GLN A 109 12.16 22.36 5.57
N HIS A 110 11.57 21.20 5.80
CA HIS A 110 10.23 21.12 6.41
C HIS A 110 10.22 21.69 7.84
N ASN A 111 11.28 21.50 8.62
CA ASN A 111 11.41 22.06 9.96
C ASN A 111 11.62 23.59 9.97
N TYR A 112 12.02 24.21 8.86
CA TYR A 112 12.14 25.67 8.73
C TYR A 112 10.82 26.36 8.31
N HIS A 113 9.78 25.60 7.99
CA HIS A 113 8.47 26.11 7.58
C HIS A 113 7.36 25.91 8.64
N LEU A 114 7.76 25.56 9.87
CA LEU A 114 6.94 25.54 11.08
C LEU A 114 7.39 26.67 12.02
#